data_AF-A0A6P0Y033-F1
#
_entry.id   AF-A0A6P0Y033-F1
#
_cell.length_a   1.000
_cell.length_b   1.000
_cell.length_c   1.000
_cell.angle_alpha   90.00
_cell.angle_beta   90.00
_cell.angle_gamma   90.00
#
_symmetry.space_group_name_H-M   'P 1'
#
loop_
_entity.id
_entity.type
_entity.pdbx_description
1 polymer ?
#
loop_
_entity_poly.entity_id
_entity_poly.type
_entity_poly.pdbx_seq_one_letter_code
_entity_poly.pdbx_strand_id
1 'polypeptide(L)'
;MRRFALYQESLQACDKVLEINPNAYWAWNVRGNVLNSLMRIEEALESYNKSLEIKSDYYYAWTGRCWAFNNLQKYQEALNSCDKAIEIDPNSVWPWNNRGLSLQGLKRYDEALESFNKAIEIDPNNQKAINNRKELLDNFKRKL
;
A
#
# COMPACT_ATOMS: atom_id res chain seq x y z
N MET A 1 -17.95 -12.93 9.89
CA MET A 1 -17.50 -14.33 10.08
C MET A 1 -16.91 -14.96 8.81
N ARG A 2 -17.64 -15.07 7.68
CA ARG A 2 -17.14 -15.74 6.45
C ARG A 2 -15.84 -15.16 5.86
N ARG A 3 -15.69 -13.83 5.81
CA ARG A 3 -14.50 -13.16 5.26
C ARG A 3 -13.24 -13.35 6.11
N PHE A 4 -13.40 -13.43 7.43
CA PHE A 4 -12.30 -13.69 8.35
C PHE A 4 -11.79 -15.13 8.21
N ALA A 5 -12.70 -16.10 8.13
CA ALA A 5 -12.34 -17.50 7.86
C ALA A 5 -11.57 -17.66 6.55
N LEU A 6 -12.03 -17.00 5.48
CA LEU A 6 -11.36 -17.03 4.18
C LEU A 6 -9.94 -16.45 4.23
N TYR A 7 -9.72 -15.38 5.01
CA TYR A 7 -8.36 -14.85 5.20
C TYR A 7 -7.45 -15.78 5.99
N GLN A 8 -7.97 -16.49 6.99
CA GLN A 8 -7.18 -17.48 7.73
C GLN A 8 -6.83 -18.67 6.84
N GLU A 9 -7.75 -19.18 6.03
CA GLU A 9 -7.48 -20.23 5.04
C GLU A 9 -6.45 -19.77 4.01
N SER A 10 -6.57 -18.53 3.51
CA SER A 10 -5.62 -17.95 2.57
C SER A 10 -4.23 -17.79 3.19
N LEU A 11 -4.13 -17.43 4.47
CA LEU A 11 -2.85 -17.35 5.18
C LEU A 11 -2.19 -18.73 5.28
N GLN A 12 -2.94 -19.76 5.69
CA GLN A 12 -2.44 -21.14 5.76
C GLN A 12 -1.97 -21.65 4.39
N ALA A 13 -2.68 -21.30 3.31
CA ALA A 13 -2.26 -21.66 1.96
C ALA A 13 -0.93 -21.00 1.57
N CYS A 14 -0.73 -19.73 1.95
CA CYS A 14 0.54 -19.04 1.73
C CYS A 14 1.67 -19.71 2.52
N ASP A 15 1.45 -20.05 3.79
CA ASP A 15 2.46 -20.67 4.64
C ASP A 15 2.89 -22.05 4.07
N LYS A 16 1.95 -22.87 3.59
CA LYS A 16 2.28 -24.14 2.90
C LYS A 16 3.12 -23.94 1.64
N VAL A 17 2.83 -22.91 0.84
CA VAL A 17 3.66 -22.59 -0.34
C VAL A 17 5.07 -22.22 0.09
N LEU A 18 5.20 -21.46 1.18
CA LEU A 18 6.49 -21.00 1.68
C LEU A 18 7.31 -22.10 2.38
N GLU A 19 6.66 -23.11 2.95
CA GLU A 19 7.32 -24.34 3.41
C GLU A 19 7.97 -25.11 2.25
N ILE A 20 7.28 -25.18 1.10
CA ILE A 20 7.78 -25.88 -0.10
C ILE A 20 8.83 -25.03 -0.83
N ASN A 21 8.60 -23.73 -0.94
CA ASN A 21 9.47 -22.79 -1.64
C ASN A 21 9.58 -21.47 -0.88
N PRO A 22 10.57 -21.34 0.02
CA PRO A 22 10.81 -20.11 0.78
C PRO A 22 11.18 -18.91 -0.10
N ASN A 23 11.61 -19.14 -1.35
CA ASN A 23 12.00 -18.11 -2.30
C ASN A 23 10.83 -17.68 -3.21
N ALA A 24 9.60 -18.12 -2.94
CA ALA A 24 8.42 -17.64 -3.65
C ALA A 24 8.07 -16.20 -3.23
N TYR A 25 8.75 -15.20 -3.81
CA TYR A 25 8.53 -13.77 -3.51
C TYR A 25 7.05 -13.36 -3.64
N TRP A 26 6.33 -13.92 -4.60
CA TRP A 26 4.92 -13.65 -4.82
C TRP A 26 4.05 -14.18 -3.67
N ALA A 27 4.41 -15.32 -3.07
CA ALA A 27 3.70 -15.92 -1.95
C ALA A 27 3.88 -15.08 -0.69
N TRP A 28 5.11 -14.59 -0.44
CA TRP A 28 5.38 -13.60 0.60
C TRP A 28 4.55 -12.31 0.44
N ASN A 29 4.41 -11.80 -0.78
CA ASN A 29 3.54 -10.63 -1.04
C ASN A 29 2.06 -10.93 -0.77
N VAL A 30 1.54 -12.08 -1.22
CA VAL A 30 0.15 -12.47 -0.94
C VAL A 30 -0.07 -12.64 0.57
N ARG A 31 0.87 -13.27 1.27
CA ARG A 31 0.88 -13.38 2.73
C ARG A 31 0.78 -12.01 3.39
N GLY A 32 1.57 -11.05 2.93
CA GLY A 32 1.51 -9.66 3.38
C GLY A 32 0.13 -9.02 3.19
N ASN A 33 -0.49 -9.19 2.01
CA ASN A 33 -1.83 -8.65 1.73
C ASN A 33 -2.91 -9.24 2.65
N VAL A 34 -2.83 -10.54 2.92
CA VAL A 34 -3.76 -11.25 3.80
C VAL A 34 -3.58 -10.78 5.25
N LEU A 35 -2.34 -10.70 5.74
CA LEU A 35 -2.03 -10.22 7.09
C LEU A 35 -2.47 -8.77 7.30
N ASN A 36 -2.28 -7.91 6.29
CA ASN A 36 -2.76 -6.53 6.34
C ASN A 36 -4.30 -6.47 6.43
N SER A 37 -4.99 -7.33 5.69
CA SER A 37 -6.46 -7.47 5.76
C SER A 37 -6.96 -8.02 7.09
N LEU A 38 -6.10 -8.73 7.83
CA LEU A 38 -6.33 -9.24 9.19
C LEU A 38 -5.88 -8.25 10.28
N MET A 39 -5.45 -7.05 9.92
CA MET A 39 -4.88 -6.04 10.84
C MET A 39 -3.61 -6.50 11.57
N ARG A 40 -2.92 -7.53 11.07
CA ARG A 40 -1.62 -8.01 11.57
C ARG A 40 -0.50 -7.29 10.81
N ILE A 41 -0.39 -5.98 11.02
CA ILE A 41 0.35 -5.08 10.13
C ILE A 41 1.86 -5.32 10.18
N GLU A 42 2.42 -5.61 11.35
CA GLU A 42 3.85 -5.88 11.54
C GLU A 42 4.30 -7.14 10.78
N GLU A 43 3.52 -8.21 10.87
CA GLU A 43 3.78 -9.46 10.14
C GLU A 43 3.58 -9.28 8.63
N ALA A 44 2.66 -8.40 8.23
CA ALA A 44 2.50 -8.02 6.84
C ALA A 44 3.76 -7.33 6.31
N LEU A 45 4.34 -6.39 7.08
CA LEU A 45 5.60 -5.72 6.74
C LEU A 45 6.77 -6.69 6.63
N GLU A 46 6.89 -7.65 7.55
CA GLU A 46 7.90 -8.71 7.46
C GLU A 46 7.74 -9.50 6.15
N SER A 47 6.51 -9.86 5.79
CA SER A 47 6.22 -10.61 4.57
C SER A 47 6.56 -9.81 3.31
N TYR A 48 6.22 -8.51 3.25
CA TYR A 48 6.62 -7.66 2.13
C TYR A 48 8.13 -7.49 2.06
N ASN A 49 8.82 -7.35 3.19
CA ASN A 49 10.28 -7.27 3.22
C ASN A 49 10.93 -8.56 2.71
N LYS A 50 10.44 -9.74 3.10
CA LYS A 50 10.91 -11.01 2.53
C LYS A 50 10.69 -11.10 1.02
N SER A 51 9.53 -10.66 0.53
CA SER A 51 9.27 -10.56 -0.91
C SER A 51 10.32 -9.71 -1.62
N LEU A 52 10.66 -8.55 -1.04
CA LEU A 52 11.60 -7.58 -1.60
C LEU A 52 13.08 -7.96 -1.42
N GLU A 53 13.43 -8.74 -0.40
CA GLU A 53 14.75 -9.38 -0.26
C GLU A 53 15.02 -10.35 -1.41
N ILE A 54 13.98 -11.10 -1.83
CA ILE A 54 14.08 -12.08 -2.93
C ILE A 54 13.97 -11.39 -4.30
N LYS A 55 13.05 -10.44 -4.46
CA LYS A 55 12.82 -9.69 -5.70
C LYS A 55 12.63 -8.21 -5.39
N SER A 56 13.72 -7.45 -5.45
CA SER A 56 13.80 -6.04 -5.03
C SER A 56 12.99 -5.07 -5.90
N ASP A 57 12.71 -5.43 -7.14
CA ASP A 57 11.89 -4.68 -8.10
C ASP A 57 10.42 -5.12 -8.10
N TYR A 58 9.96 -5.90 -7.10
CA TYR A 58 8.58 -6.36 -7.10
C TYR A 58 7.60 -5.27 -6.67
N TYR A 59 7.08 -4.58 -7.67
CA TYR A 59 6.11 -3.49 -7.58
C TYR A 59 4.97 -3.71 -6.56
N TYR A 60 4.33 -4.88 -6.56
CA TYR A 60 3.20 -5.15 -5.66
C TYR A 60 3.59 -5.16 -4.19
N ALA A 61 4.79 -5.66 -3.85
CA ALA A 61 5.27 -5.68 -2.48
C ALA A 61 5.60 -4.27 -1.98
N TRP A 62 6.20 -3.42 -2.81
CA TRP A 62 6.39 -1.99 -2.49
C TRP A 62 5.07 -1.27 -2.23
N THR A 63 4.05 -1.51 -3.07
CA THR A 63 2.71 -0.93 -2.92
C THR A 63 2.04 -1.39 -1.62
N GLY A 64 2.08 -2.69 -1.34
CA GLY A 64 1.52 -3.27 -0.11
C GLY A 64 2.23 -2.76 1.14
N ARG A 65 3.56 -2.61 1.08
CA ARG A 65 4.37 -2.07 2.18
C ARG A 65 4.08 -0.59 2.44
N CYS A 66 3.91 0.22 1.38
CA CYS A 66 3.47 1.61 1.54
C CYS A 66 2.11 1.69 2.25
N TRP A 67 1.16 0.86 1.85
CA TRP A 67 -0.15 0.80 2.50
C TRP A 67 -0.06 0.39 3.98
N ALA A 68 0.73 -0.63 4.29
CA ALA A 68 0.95 -1.09 5.68
C ALA A 68 1.59 0.01 6.56
N PHE A 69 2.60 0.73 6.08
CA PHE A 69 3.18 1.84 6.82
C PHE A 69 2.20 3.01 7.02
N ASN A 70 1.34 3.31 6.03
CA ASN A 70 0.26 4.28 6.21
C ASN A 70 -0.70 3.87 7.33
N ASN A 71 -1.07 2.58 7.42
CA ASN A 71 -1.92 2.08 8.51
C ASN A 71 -1.27 2.23 9.89
N LEU A 72 0.07 2.15 9.97
CA LEU A 72 0.85 2.41 11.19
C LEU A 72 1.16 3.89 11.44
N GLN A 73 0.69 4.80 10.57
CA GLN A 73 1.01 6.23 10.60
C GLN A 73 2.52 6.53 10.51
N LYS A 74 3.31 5.59 9.97
CA LYS A 74 4.74 5.74 9.68
C LYS A 74 4.91 6.36 8.29
N TYR A 75 4.50 7.63 8.19
CA TYR A 75 4.26 8.26 6.90
C TYR A 75 5.53 8.46 6.06
N GLN A 76 6.71 8.62 6.67
CA GLN A 76 7.95 8.77 5.93
C GLN A 76 8.38 7.44 5.27
N GLU A 77 8.27 6.33 6.00
CA GLU A 77 8.54 4.99 5.48
C GLU A 77 7.51 4.56 4.43
N ALA A 78 6.25 4.98 4.61
CA ALA A 78 5.20 4.82 3.61
C ALA A 78 5.56 5.58 2.32
N LEU A 79 5.90 6.87 2.42
CA LEU A 79 6.30 7.69 1.29
C LEU A 79 7.46 7.06 0.51
N ASN A 80 8.54 6.67 1.20
CA ASN A 80 9.69 6.01 0.57
C ASN A 80 9.29 4.72 -0.17
N SER A 81 8.36 3.94 0.39
CA SER A 81 7.89 2.70 -0.23
C SER A 81 6.99 2.95 -1.45
N CYS A 82 6.15 4.00 -1.38
CA CYS A 82 5.33 4.43 -2.50
C CYS A 82 6.18 4.97 -3.65
N ASP A 83 7.18 5.81 -3.37
CA ASP A 83 8.09 6.34 -4.39
C ASP A 83 8.83 5.21 -5.12
N LYS A 84 9.27 4.17 -4.40
CA LYS A 84 9.87 2.97 -5.02
C LYS A 84 8.87 2.21 -5.90
N ALA A 85 7.61 2.08 -5.50
CA ALA A 85 6.59 1.47 -6.34
C ALA A 85 6.35 2.28 -7.63
N ILE A 86 6.30 3.61 -7.53
CA ILE A 86 6.11 4.55 -8.65
C ILE A 86 7.30 4.52 -9.61
N GLU A 87 8.53 4.43 -9.09
CA GLU A 87 9.74 4.30 -9.91
C GLU A 87 9.69 3.04 -10.80
N ILE A 88 9.12 1.94 -10.28
CA ILE A 88 9.00 0.67 -11.01
C ILE A 88 7.82 0.69 -11.99
N ASP A 89 6.65 1.17 -11.55
CA ASP A 89 5.46 1.31 -12.39
C ASP A 89 4.75 2.64 -12.12
N PRO A 90 5.04 3.68 -12.93
CA PRO A 90 4.46 5.00 -12.74
C PRO A 90 3.00 5.09 -13.18
N ASN A 91 2.47 4.11 -13.92
CA ASN A 91 1.13 4.12 -14.48
C ASN A 91 0.12 3.36 -13.61
N SER A 92 0.48 3.06 -12.37
CA SER A 92 -0.42 2.40 -11.43
C SER A 92 -1.00 3.38 -10.42
N VAL A 93 -2.32 3.31 -10.25
CA VAL A 93 -3.12 4.23 -9.43
C VAL A 93 -2.80 4.12 -7.94
N TRP A 94 -2.56 2.90 -7.45
CA TRP A 94 -2.52 2.61 -6.01
C TRP A 94 -1.37 3.29 -5.26
N PRO A 95 -0.12 3.24 -5.75
CA PRO A 95 1.00 3.97 -5.16
C PRO A 95 0.78 5.47 -5.11
N TRP A 96 0.27 6.08 -6.19
CA TRP A 96 -0.01 7.51 -6.23
C TRP A 96 -1.07 7.92 -5.19
N ASN A 97 -2.16 7.16 -5.09
CA ASN A 97 -3.17 7.39 -4.05
C ASN A 97 -2.57 7.23 -2.64
N ASN A 98 -1.80 6.17 -2.40
CA ASN A 98 -1.21 5.92 -1.08
C ASN A 98 -0.14 6.94 -0.72
N ARG A 99 0.63 7.43 -1.71
CA ARG A 99 1.59 8.52 -1.57
C ARG A 99 0.91 9.81 -1.11
N GLY A 100 -0.25 10.14 -1.70
CA GLY A 100 -1.07 11.27 -1.28
C GLY A 100 -1.48 11.18 0.19
N LEU A 101 -1.90 9.99 0.65
CA LEU A 101 -2.23 9.75 2.06
C LEU A 101 -1.00 9.93 2.99
N SER A 102 0.16 9.40 2.59
CA SER A 102 1.40 9.57 3.34
C SER A 102 1.78 11.05 3.48
N LEU A 103 1.74 11.79 2.37
CA LEU A 103 2.07 13.22 2.34
C LEU A 103 1.08 14.05 3.15
N GLN A 104 -0.21 13.72 3.12
CA GLN A 104 -1.21 14.34 3.99
C GLN A 104 -0.90 14.11 5.47
N GLY A 105 -0.51 12.89 5.86
CA GLY A 105 -0.05 12.57 7.21
C GLY A 105 1.19 13.37 7.63
N LEU A 106 2.10 13.64 6.69
CA LEU A 106 3.27 14.50 6.86
C LEU A 106 2.94 16.00 6.77
N LYS A 107 1.66 16.39 6.57
CA LYS A 107 1.20 17.77 6.37
C LYS A 107 1.80 18.46 5.12
N ARG A 108 2.26 17.69 4.14
CA ARG A 108 2.77 18.16 2.83
C ARG A 108 1.62 18.19 1.83
N TYR A 109 0.68 19.10 2.04
CA TYR A 109 -0.64 19.06 1.40
C TYR A 109 -0.61 19.31 -0.12
N ASP A 110 0.27 20.18 -0.61
CA ASP A 110 0.37 20.47 -2.06
C ASP A 110 0.83 19.22 -2.82
N GLU A 111 1.88 18.56 -2.34
CA GLU A 111 2.39 17.32 -2.93
C GLU A 111 1.40 16.15 -2.79
N ALA A 112 0.60 16.14 -1.71
CA ALA A 112 -0.48 15.19 -1.55
C ALA A 112 -1.55 15.38 -2.65
N LEU A 113 -1.94 16.63 -2.91
CA LEU A 113 -2.89 16.98 -3.96
C LEU A 113 -2.37 16.59 -5.35
N GLU A 114 -1.09 16.85 -5.64
CA GLU A 114 -0.44 16.38 -6.87
C GLU A 114 -0.52 14.86 -7.02
N SER A 115 -0.23 14.12 -5.94
CA SER A 115 -0.27 12.66 -5.95
C SER A 115 -1.68 12.12 -6.21
N PHE A 116 -2.71 12.71 -5.58
CA PHE A 116 -4.09 12.33 -5.85
C PHE A 116 -4.53 12.71 -7.27
N ASN A 117 -4.09 13.86 -7.79
CA ASN A 117 -4.37 14.24 -9.17
C ASN A 117 -3.76 13.25 -10.16
N LYS A 118 -2.51 12.80 -9.91
CA LYS A 118 -1.87 11.77 -10.75
C LYS A 118 -2.60 10.44 -10.70
N ALA A 119 -3.08 10.01 -9.53
CA ALA A 119 -3.91 8.82 -9.41
C ALA A 119 -5.21 8.92 -10.26
N ILE A 120 -5.85 10.10 -10.27
CA ILE A 120 -7.08 10.37 -11.05
C ILE A 120 -6.78 10.51 -12.55
N GLU A 121 -5.62 11.05 -12.93
CA GLU A 121 -5.20 11.11 -14.33
C GLU A 121 -5.02 9.71 -14.94
N ILE A 122 -4.44 8.78 -14.16
CA ILE A 122 -4.26 7.38 -14.56
C ILE A 122 -5.61 6.65 -14.62
N ASP A 123 -6.46 6.81 -13.61
CA ASP A 123 -7.80 6.22 -13.56
C ASP A 123 -8.83 7.28 -13.09
N PRO A 124 -9.52 7.93 -14.05
CA PRO A 124 -10.53 8.93 -13.74
C PRO A 124 -11.72 8.42 -12.94
N ASN A 125 -11.93 7.10 -12.88
CA ASN A 125 -13.03 6.48 -12.14
C ASN A 125 -12.59 5.96 -10.76
N ASN A 126 -11.34 6.22 -10.34
CA ASN A 126 -10.86 5.77 -9.06
C ASN A 126 -11.50 6.57 -7.91
N GLN A 127 -12.60 6.05 -7.38
CA GLN A 127 -13.37 6.75 -6.36
C GLN A 127 -12.57 7.03 -5.07
N LYS A 128 -11.59 6.18 -4.73
CA LYS A 128 -10.73 6.41 -3.55
C LYS A 128 -9.86 7.64 -3.74
N ALA A 129 -9.18 7.77 -4.88
CA ALA A 129 -8.36 8.95 -5.17
C ALA A 129 -9.20 10.22 -5.23
N ILE A 130 -10.39 10.16 -5.87
CA ILE A 130 -11.33 11.29 -5.93
C ILE A 130 -11.77 11.72 -4.52
N ASN A 131 -12.15 10.77 -3.67
CA ASN A 131 -12.62 11.06 -2.33
C ASN A 131 -11.51 11.64 -1.45
N ASN A 132 -10.31 11.04 -1.49
CA ASN A 132 -9.17 11.52 -0.72
C ASN A 132 -8.77 12.94 -1.13
N ARG A 133 -8.75 13.23 -2.44
CA ARG A 133 -8.51 14.58 -2.96
C ARG A 133 -9.56 15.58 -2.45
N LYS A 134 -10.84 15.21 -2.49
CA LYS A 134 -11.93 16.07 -2.04
C LYS A 134 -11.80 16.35 -0.54
N GLU A 135 -11.56 15.31 0.27
CA GLU A 135 -11.38 15.44 1.72
C GLU A 135 -10.20 16.37 2.06
N LEU A 136 -9.08 16.24 1.35
CA LEU A 136 -7.93 17.13 1.51
C LEU A 136 -8.31 18.60 1.27
N LEU A 137 -9.02 18.89 0.17
CA LEU A 137 -9.43 20.25 -0.19
C LEU A 137 -10.46 20.83 0.79
N ASP A 138 -11.41 20.02 1.24
CA ASP A 138 -12.44 20.44 2.21
C ASP A 138 -11.79 20.78 3.56
N ASN A 139 -10.78 20.01 3.99
CA ASN A 139 -10.01 20.28 5.21
C ASN A 139 -9.12 21.52 5.09
N PHE A 140 -8.62 21.85 3.89
CA PHE A 140 -7.82 23.04 3.65
C PHE A 140 -8.67 24.33 3.73
N LYS A 141 -9.87 24.31 3.15
CA LYS A 141 -10.82 25.43 3.21
C LYS A 141 -11.31 25.78 4.61
N ARG A 142 -11.31 24.82 5.54
CA ARG A 142 -11.74 25.02 6.94
C ARG A 142 -10.67 25.63 7.85
N LYS A 143 -9.43 25.76 7.37
CA LYS A 143 -8.30 26.32 8.14
C LYS A 143 -7.96 27.78 7.79
N LEU A 144 -8.70 28.36 6.84
CA LEU A 144 -8.67 29.78 6.47
C LEU A 144 -9.88 30.49 7.11
#